data_AF-A0A6V6YRV4-F1
#
_entry.id   AF-A0A6V6YRV4-F1
#
_cell.length_a   1.000
_cell.length_b   1.000
_cell.length_c   1.000
_cell.angle_alpha   90.00
_cell.angle_beta   90.00
_cell.angle_gamma   90.00
#
_symmetry.space_group_name_H-M   'P 1'
#
loop_
_entity.id
_entity.type
_entity.pdbx_description
1 polymer ?
#
loop_
_entity_poly.entity_id
_entity_poly.type
_entity_poly.pdbx_seq_one_letter_code
_entity_poly.pdbx_strand_id
1 'polypeptide(L)'
;MTISIKTKKSILLGILALTFSLNSCSDYLDVQPEDKLIEEQMYRNIYDADAAVMGVYGKFMALAEKNVILNEMRADLMTTTRNSSPYLKEISEHNVSADNPYANPKDFFVVIQNCNNVLKNFDMMLEKKRFTQEQYDQRYSDVGAIRSWVYLQLGIHYGNIPYITEPIETIEDAKNISKYPRIPFNQLLDQLILFTENLPYKDLYASGSSLVITIDGYNTAKFFINKECLLGDLHLWKGNYNAAAIHYKNVMETGTKGGTDTELYNTYRVKFAEVTTHDDLAVGYLRYSEQDATTLINSNTQGWRSIFARDRDALWNTEWIWSLPFENNFAPKNPFIALFSSKNGDYLVKPSNTAIALWDNQKQSNDIPYDARGPKFTYNIINGDPVIMKYLYSSEAVATTGIGNTKGQWFLYRAAKLHLRYAEAANRDNQQKVAYAILNNGIRRAYTPSPAPTDVTDVQQTKLPFPYDFDARMGDYPFYRANWHRNDGIRGRAFMKFVGAVGDDVITTENNIIQEDALELAYEGNRWEDLVRVALRRNDPSFLAEKVYQKLNSEGNSKADEVRSKLMNVNNWYLPFNW
;
A
#
# COMPACT_ATOMS: atom_id res chain seq x y z
N MET A 1 89.85 -30.00 15.63
CA MET A 1 88.66 -29.15 15.82
C MET A 1 87.62 -29.64 14.82
N THR A 2 86.49 -30.16 15.33
CA THR A 2 85.16 -30.29 14.68
C THR A 2 85.09 -30.95 13.28
N ILE A 3 84.54 -32.14 13.00
CA ILE A 3 83.26 -32.84 13.30
C ILE A 3 82.66 -33.32 11.94
N SER A 4 82.21 -34.60 11.93
CA SER A 4 81.17 -35.30 11.13
C SER A 4 81.20 -35.28 9.58
N ILE A 5 81.30 -36.39 8.81
CA ILE A 5 80.63 -37.72 8.76
C ILE A 5 79.22 -37.71 8.10
N LYS A 6 79.11 -38.48 6.99
CA LYS A 6 77.97 -39.27 6.44
C LYS A 6 76.77 -38.56 5.79
N THR A 7 76.02 -39.18 4.86
CA THR A 7 76.22 -40.20 3.81
C THR A 7 74.94 -40.20 2.97
N LYS A 8 75.10 -40.51 1.68
CA LYS A 8 74.24 -41.34 0.81
C LYS A 8 72.92 -41.88 1.41
N LYS A 9 71.82 -41.61 0.72
CA LYS A 9 70.93 -42.58 0.05
C LYS A 9 69.58 -41.90 -0.22
N SER A 10 69.15 -41.84 -1.48
CA SER A 10 67.73 -41.86 -1.90
C SER A 10 67.63 -41.90 -3.43
N ILE A 11 68.13 -42.99 -4.02
CA ILE A 11 67.55 -43.52 -5.27
C ILE A 11 66.29 -44.25 -4.82
N LEU A 12 65.18 -43.54 -4.63
CA LEU A 12 63.84 -44.13 -4.44
C LEU A 12 62.70 -43.08 -4.39
N LEU A 13 62.62 -42.12 -5.32
CA LEU A 13 61.49 -41.16 -5.30
C LEU A 13 61.07 -40.62 -6.68
N GLY A 14 61.38 -41.35 -7.76
CA GLY A 14 60.99 -40.98 -9.13
C GLY A 14 60.00 -41.92 -9.82
N ILE A 15 59.64 -43.06 -9.20
CA ILE A 15 58.84 -44.13 -9.84
C ILE A 15 57.64 -44.54 -8.95
N LEU A 16 57.17 -43.64 -8.07
CA LEU A 16 55.94 -43.84 -7.28
C LEU A 16 54.93 -42.69 -7.45
N ALA A 17 55.04 -41.94 -8.55
CA ALA A 17 54.14 -40.81 -8.86
C ALA A 17 53.28 -41.04 -10.12
N LEU A 18 53.30 -42.24 -10.71
CA LEU A 18 52.60 -42.53 -11.97
C LEU A 18 51.59 -43.70 -11.92
N THR A 19 51.14 -44.11 -10.73
CA THR A 19 50.19 -45.23 -10.57
C THR A 19 49.00 -44.96 -9.64
N PHE A 20 48.62 -43.70 -9.41
CA PHE A 20 47.38 -43.35 -8.69
C PHE A 20 46.34 -42.58 -9.50
N SER A 21 46.53 -42.45 -10.82
CA SER A 21 45.47 -42.02 -11.73
C SER A 21 44.60 -43.22 -12.07
N LEU A 22 43.61 -43.53 -11.23
CA LEU A 22 42.35 -44.24 -11.51
C LEU A 22 41.63 -44.51 -10.17
N ASN A 23 41.17 -43.45 -9.51
CA ASN A 23 40.03 -43.53 -8.60
C ASN A 23 39.11 -42.35 -8.89
N SER A 24 37.93 -42.72 -9.35
CA SER A 24 36.75 -41.88 -9.59
C SER A 24 36.55 -40.83 -8.49
N CYS A 25 36.74 -39.56 -8.83
CA CYS A 25 36.01 -38.47 -8.16
C CYS A 25 34.82 -38.12 -9.04
N SER A 26 33.74 -38.90 -8.88
CA SER A 26 32.41 -38.56 -9.40
C SER A 26 31.74 -37.44 -8.61
N ASP A 27 32.29 -37.03 -7.47
CA ASP A 27 31.57 -36.18 -6.51
C ASP A 27 31.96 -34.70 -6.58
N TYR A 28 32.63 -34.25 -7.65
CA TYR A 28 33.00 -32.84 -7.84
C TYR A 28 32.39 -32.18 -9.09
N LEU A 29 31.51 -32.90 -9.80
CA LEU A 29 30.70 -32.37 -10.91
C LEU A 29 29.19 -32.43 -10.64
N ASP A 30 28.78 -32.82 -9.45
CA ASP A 30 27.41 -32.68 -8.95
C ASP A 30 27.37 -31.71 -7.77
N VAL A 31 27.72 -30.45 -8.01
CA VAL A 31 27.22 -29.38 -7.14
C VAL A 31 25.75 -29.21 -7.51
N GLN A 32 24.88 -29.91 -6.77
CA GLN A 32 23.44 -29.61 -6.77
C GLN A 32 23.29 -28.11 -6.51
N PRO A 33 22.50 -27.37 -7.30
CA PRO A 33 22.32 -25.94 -7.06
C PRO A 33 21.85 -25.74 -5.62
N GLU A 34 22.62 -24.97 -4.83
CA GLU A 34 22.40 -24.69 -3.40
C GLU A 34 21.05 -24.01 -3.08
N ASP A 35 20.21 -23.74 -4.09
CA ASP A 35 18.91 -23.07 -3.97
C ASP A 35 17.68 -23.98 -4.17
N LYS A 36 17.84 -25.29 -4.41
CA LYS A 36 16.74 -26.25 -4.30
C LYS A 36 16.84 -26.98 -2.96
N LEU A 37 16.36 -26.35 -1.89
CA LEU A 37 15.84 -27.11 -0.75
C LEU A 37 14.92 -28.19 -1.33
N ILE A 38 15.30 -29.46 -1.15
CA ILE A 38 14.55 -30.60 -1.67
C ILE A 38 13.11 -30.43 -1.17
N GLU A 39 12.12 -30.46 -2.06
CA GLU A 39 10.71 -30.23 -1.73
C GLU A 39 10.23 -31.15 -0.58
N GLU A 40 10.85 -32.32 -0.46
CA GLU A 40 10.70 -33.31 0.62
C GLU A 40 11.12 -32.81 2.01
N GLN A 41 12.00 -31.81 2.08
CA GLN A 41 12.50 -31.18 3.30
C GLN A 41 11.74 -29.90 3.69
N MET A 42 10.84 -29.40 2.84
CA MET A 42 9.95 -28.28 3.13
C MET A 42 8.56 -28.78 3.60
N TYR A 43 7.76 -27.90 4.19
CA TYR A 43 6.37 -28.18 4.57
C TYR A 43 6.18 -29.35 5.55
N ARG A 44 7.10 -29.52 6.52
CA ARG A 44 7.03 -30.62 7.51
C ARG A 44 6.20 -30.24 8.73
N ASN A 45 6.19 -28.96 9.10
CA ASN A 45 5.54 -28.45 10.29
C ASN A 45 5.09 -26.99 10.09
N ILE A 46 4.45 -26.43 11.13
CA ILE A 46 3.92 -25.07 11.13
C ILE A 46 4.99 -23.99 10.84
N TYR A 47 6.23 -24.15 11.30
CA TYR A 47 7.29 -23.16 11.10
C TYR A 47 7.79 -23.14 9.66
N ASP A 48 7.87 -24.31 9.01
CA ASP A 48 8.16 -24.37 7.56
C ASP A 48 7.04 -23.66 6.77
N ALA A 49 5.79 -23.77 7.21
CA ALA A 49 4.66 -23.07 6.61
C ALA A 49 4.70 -21.56 6.85
N ASP A 50 5.08 -21.11 8.05
CA ASP A 50 5.26 -19.68 8.37
C ASP A 50 6.37 -19.06 7.52
N ALA A 51 7.47 -19.78 7.35
CA ALA A 51 8.54 -19.39 6.44
C ALA A 51 8.07 -19.31 4.98
N ALA A 52 7.20 -20.23 4.55
CA ALA A 52 6.61 -20.19 3.20
C ALA A 52 5.70 -18.96 3.00
N VAL A 53 4.89 -18.59 4.00
CA VAL A 53 4.10 -17.34 3.97
C VAL A 53 5.04 -16.13 3.87
N MET A 54 6.06 -16.05 4.73
CA MET A 54 7.05 -14.96 4.68
C MET A 54 7.79 -14.90 3.33
N GLY A 55 8.10 -16.04 2.73
CA GLY A 55 8.71 -16.13 1.40
C GLY A 55 7.83 -15.50 0.31
N VAL A 56 6.51 -15.72 0.36
CA VAL A 56 5.55 -15.05 -0.55
C VAL A 56 5.58 -13.54 -0.35
N TYR A 57 5.58 -13.06 0.90
CA TYR A 57 5.69 -11.62 1.18
C TYR A 57 7.03 -11.02 0.72
N GLY A 58 8.12 -11.77 0.81
CA GLY A 58 9.42 -11.36 0.26
C GLY A 58 9.39 -11.17 -1.26
N LYS A 59 8.73 -12.07 -2.00
CA LYS A 59 8.50 -11.89 -3.45
C LYS A 59 7.54 -10.74 -3.73
N PHE A 60 6.50 -10.59 -2.93
CA PHE A 60 5.52 -9.51 -3.03
C PHE A 60 6.18 -8.13 -2.88
N MET A 61 7.12 -7.97 -1.95
CA MET A 61 7.87 -6.71 -1.77
C MET A 61 8.67 -6.28 -3.01
N ALA A 62 9.04 -7.20 -3.90
CA ALA A 62 9.71 -6.85 -5.16
C ALA A 62 8.78 -6.05 -6.10
N LEU A 63 7.46 -6.07 -5.87
CA LEU A 63 6.49 -5.28 -6.63
C LEU A 63 6.37 -3.83 -6.14
N ALA A 64 7.01 -3.43 -5.03
CA ALA A 64 6.79 -2.12 -4.41
C ALA A 64 7.06 -0.94 -5.37
N GLU A 65 8.20 -0.94 -6.07
CA GLU A 65 8.54 0.08 -7.06
C GLU A 65 7.51 0.12 -8.20
N LYS A 66 7.23 -1.06 -8.77
CA LYS A 66 6.32 -1.23 -9.90
C LYS A 66 4.92 -0.76 -9.55
N ASN A 67 4.39 -1.15 -8.39
CA ASN A 67 3.06 -0.76 -7.93
C ASN A 67 2.92 0.75 -7.79
N VAL A 68 3.89 1.44 -7.17
CA VAL A 68 3.84 2.90 -7.01
C VAL A 68 3.99 3.60 -8.36
N ILE A 69 4.94 3.20 -9.20
CA ILE A 69 5.14 3.83 -10.52
C ILE A 69 3.90 3.66 -11.40
N LEU A 70 3.35 2.45 -11.50
CA LEU A 70 2.17 2.21 -12.33
C LEU A 70 0.94 2.94 -11.80
N ASN A 71 0.80 3.13 -10.48
CA ASN A 71 -0.36 3.82 -9.92
C ASN A 71 -0.20 5.33 -9.78
N GLU A 72 1.00 5.91 -9.92
CA GLU A 72 1.19 7.36 -9.77
C GLU A 72 1.65 8.03 -11.07
N MET A 73 2.61 7.45 -11.79
CA MET A 73 3.18 8.06 -13.01
C MET A 73 2.18 8.11 -14.17
N ARG A 74 1.30 7.11 -14.24
CA ARG A 74 0.24 7.04 -15.25
C ARG A 74 -0.85 8.08 -15.03
N ALA A 75 -1.01 8.53 -13.78
CA ALA A 75 -2.03 9.49 -13.38
C ALA A 75 -1.51 10.94 -13.47
N ASP A 76 -2.03 11.84 -12.62
CA ASP A 76 -1.82 13.29 -12.67
C ASP A 76 -0.81 13.82 -11.63
N LEU A 77 -0.54 13.08 -10.55
CA LEU A 77 0.23 13.63 -9.42
C LEU A 77 1.75 13.57 -9.59
N MET A 78 2.27 12.55 -10.27
CA MET A 78 3.71 12.32 -10.43
C MET A 78 4.17 12.57 -11.87
N THR A 79 5.38 13.09 -12.03
CA THR A 79 6.02 13.27 -13.34
C THR A 79 7.51 12.93 -13.30
N THR A 80 8.12 12.88 -14.48
CA THR A 80 9.55 12.61 -14.68
C THR A 80 10.43 13.79 -14.28
N THR A 81 11.68 13.51 -13.93
CA THR A 81 12.75 14.49 -13.75
C THR A 81 13.68 14.49 -14.97
N ARG A 82 14.75 15.28 -14.89
CA ARG A 82 15.87 15.26 -15.85
C ARG A 82 16.65 13.93 -15.87
N ASN A 83 16.53 13.11 -14.84
CA ASN A 83 17.26 11.85 -14.68
C ASN A 83 16.43 10.62 -15.10
N SER A 84 15.14 10.80 -15.41
CA SER A 84 14.25 9.68 -15.73
C SER A 84 14.70 8.91 -16.97
N SER A 85 14.53 7.59 -16.91
CA SER A 85 14.71 6.74 -18.09
C SER A 85 13.61 7.02 -19.13
N PRO A 86 13.88 6.71 -20.42
CA PRO A 86 12.85 6.72 -21.47
C PRO A 86 11.61 5.89 -21.09
N TYR A 87 11.80 4.76 -20.39
CA TYR A 87 10.70 3.89 -19.96
C TYR A 87 9.74 4.59 -18.98
N LEU A 88 10.23 5.42 -18.05
CA LEU A 88 9.35 6.20 -17.18
C LEU A 88 8.58 7.27 -17.96
N LYS A 89 9.23 7.88 -18.95
CA LYS A 89 8.59 8.85 -19.85
C LYS A 89 7.46 8.22 -20.66
N GLU A 90 7.67 7.02 -21.20
CA GLU A 90 6.63 6.25 -21.90
C GLU A 90 5.41 5.96 -21.03
N ILE A 91 5.61 5.62 -19.75
CA ILE A 91 4.51 5.41 -18.79
C ILE A 91 3.73 6.70 -18.56
N SER A 92 4.42 7.84 -18.39
CA SER A 92 3.78 9.15 -18.20
C SER A 92 3.00 9.62 -19.43
N GLU A 93 3.54 9.33 -20.63
CA GLU A 93 2.97 9.72 -21.93
C GLU A 93 2.01 8.66 -22.51
N HIS A 94 1.68 7.60 -21.76
CA HIS A 94 0.80 6.52 -22.21
C HIS A 94 1.21 5.91 -23.56
N ASN A 95 2.51 5.88 -23.87
CA ASN A 95 3.08 5.33 -25.10
C ASN A 95 4.08 4.22 -24.77
N VAL A 96 3.61 3.24 -24.00
CA VAL A 96 4.39 2.19 -23.38
C VAL A 96 4.83 1.13 -24.40
N SER A 97 6.14 0.88 -24.49
CA SER A 97 6.68 -0.19 -25.32
C SER A 97 6.45 -1.57 -24.71
N ALA A 98 6.51 -2.63 -25.53
CA ALA A 98 6.33 -4.01 -25.07
C ALA A 98 7.48 -4.53 -24.19
N ASP A 99 8.66 -3.92 -24.28
CA ASP A 99 9.88 -4.24 -23.51
C ASP A 99 10.06 -3.34 -22.28
N ASN A 100 9.12 -2.42 -22.02
CA ASN A 100 9.18 -1.54 -20.85
C ASN A 100 9.13 -2.37 -19.54
N PRO A 101 10.16 -2.30 -18.68
CA PRO A 101 10.28 -3.18 -17.52
C PRO A 101 9.19 -2.94 -16.47
N TYR A 102 8.68 -1.71 -16.36
CA TYR A 102 7.57 -1.37 -15.46
C TYR A 102 6.26 -2.00 -15.90
N ALA A 103 6.03 -2.07 -17.22
CA ALA A 103 4.82 -2.65 -17.80
C ALA A 103 4.91 -4.16 -18.04
N ASN A 104 6.01 -4.80 -17.65
CA ASN A 104 6.14 -6.25 -17.79
C ASN A 104 5.29 -6.96 -16.70
N PRO A 105 4.30 -7.80 -17.07
CA PRO A 105 3.47 -8.52 -16.12
C PRO A 105 4.16 -9.67 -15.37
N LYS A 106 5.35 -10.12 -15.82
CA LYS A 106 6.04 -11.30 -15.30
C LYS A 106 6.24 -11.28 -13.79
N ASP A 107 6.63 -10.15 -13.21
CA ASP A 107 6.89 -10.06 -11.77
C ASP A 107 5.62 -10.32 -10.94
N PHE A 108 4.45 -9.92 -11.43
CA PHE A 108 3.17 -10.26 -10.78
C PHE A 108 2.91 -11.77 -10.83
N PHE A 109 3.20 -12.42 -11.97
CA PHE A 109 3.04 -13.87 -12.11
C PHE A 109 4.07 -14.68 -11.33
N VAL A 110 5.26 -14.13 -11.06
CA VAL A 110 6.21 -14.74 -10.11
C VAL A 110 5.57 -14.84 -8.72
N VAL A 111 4.91 -13.77 -8.25
CA VAL A 111 4.21 -13.81 -6.95
C VAL A 111 3.05 -14.81 -6.99
N ILE A 112 2.21 -14.78 -8.04
CA ILE A 112 1.09 -15.72 -8.22
C ILE A 112 1.58 -17.17 -8.20
N GLN A 113 2.64 -17.50 -8.92
CA GLN A 113 3.20 -18.85 -8.95
C GLN A 113 3.66 -19.30 -7.56
N ASN A 114 4.30 -18.40 -6.79
CA ASN A 114 4.68 -18.70 -5.41
C ASN A 114 3.45 -18.91 -4.53
N CYS A 115 2.41 -18.09 -4.67
CA CYS A 115 1.14 -18.31 -3.97
C CYS A 115 0.54 -19.67 -4.32
N ASN A 116 0.43 -20.01 -5.61
CA ASN A 116 -0.16 -21.28 -6.06
C ASN A 116 0.63 -22.47 -5.50
N ASN A 117 1.96 -22.42 -5.55
CA ASN A 117 2.82 -23.47 -4.98
C ASN A 117 2.58 -23.64 -3.47
N VAL A 118 2.52 -22.54 -2.73
CA VAL A 118 2.33 -22.56 -1.28
C VAL A 118 0.94 -23.07 -0.91
N LEU A 119 -0.11 -22.63 -1.61
CA LEU A 119 -1.49 -23.07 -1.37
C LEU A 119 -1.64 -24.59 -1.62
N LYS A 120 -1.12 -25.10 -2.74
CA LYS A 120 -1.11 -26.55 -3.04
C LYS A 120 -0.41 -27.35 -1.94
N ASN A 121 0.74 -26.87 -1.46
CA ASN A 121 1.47 -27.53 -0.38
C ASN A 121 0.75 -27.45 0.96
N PHE A 122 0.02 -26.37 1.25
CA PHE A 122 -0.81 -26.26 2.45
C PHE A 122 -1.97 -27.27 2.45
N ASP A 123 -2.60 -27.51 1.29
CA ASP A 123 -3.62 -28.55 1.15
C ASP A 123 -3.03 -29.93 1.48
N MET A 124 -1.85 -30.24 0.94
CA MET A 124 -1.13 -31.49 1.22
C MET A 124 -0.69 -31.60 2.69
N MET A 125 -0.30 -30.50 3.33
CA MET A 125 0.04 -30.47 4.76
C MET A 125 -1.18 -30.78 5.63
N LEU A 126 -2.34 -30.21 5.31
CA LEU A 126 -3.59 -30.50 6.02
C LEU A 126 -3.99 -31.97 5.87
N GLU A 127 -3.96 -32.50 4.63
CA GLU A 127 -4.26 -33.91 4.34
C GLU A 127 -3.34 -34.86 5.14
N LYS A 128 -2.04 -34.53 5.20
CA LYS A 128 -1.02 -35.29 5.95
C LYS A 128 -1.04 -35.01 7.46
N LYS A 129 -2.01 -34.25 7.98
CA LYS A 129 -2.15 -33.87 9.41
C LYS A 129 -0.91 -33.18 9.98
N ARG A 130 -0.19 -32.43 9.13
CA ARG A 130 0.91 -31.52 9.53
C ARG A 130 0.39 -30.15 9.97
N PHE A 131 -0.89 -29.88 9.71
CA PHE A 131 -1.67 -28.75 10.20
C PHE A 131 -2.85 -29.20 11.07
N THR A 132 -3.26 -28.33 11.99
CA THR A 132 -4.66 -28.26 12.41
C THR A 132 -5.46 -27.42 11.40
N GLN A 133 -6.78 -27.58 11.36
CA GLN A 133 -7.63 -26.76 10.47
C GLN A 133 -7.42 -25.26 10.71
N GLU A 134 -7.35 -24.83 11.97
CA GLU A 134 -7.10 -23.42 12.33
C GLU A 134 -5.75 -22.89 11.80
N GLN A 135 -4.69 -23.70 11.88
CA GLN A 135 -3.37 -23.33 11.37
C GLN A 135 -3.38 -23.20 9.84
N TYR A 136 -4.07 -24.12 9.15
CA TYR A 136 -4.28 -24.06 7.71
C TYR A 136 -5.07 -22.80 7.33
N ASP A 137 -6.20 -22.55 7.98
CA ASP A 137 -7.14 -21.49 7.61
C ASP A 137 -6.45 -20.12 7.61
N GLN A 138 -5.66 -19.84 8.64
CA GLN A 138 -4.87 -18.63 8.78
C GLN A 138 -3.89 -18.42 7.62
N ARG A 139 -3.04 -19.41 7.35
CA ARG A 139 -1.94 -19.32 6.38
C ARG A 139 -2.44 -19.36 4.95
N TYR A 140 -3.42 -20.22 4.67
CA TYR A 140 -4.07 -20.30 3.37
C TYR A 140 -4.73 -18.96 3.03
N SER A 141 -5.41 -18.34 4.00
CA SER A 141 -6.08 -17.06 3.77
C SER A 141 -5.12 -15.90 3.56
N ASP A 142 -3.96 -15.87 4.22
CA ASP A 142 -2.91 -14.88 3.95
C ASP A 142 -2.40 -14.96 2.51
N VAL A 143 -2.03 -16.17 2.07
CA VAL A 143 -1.46 -16.39 0.74
C VAL A 143 -2.51 -16.20 -0.36
N GLY A 144 -3.73 -16.68 -0.12
CA GLY A 144 -4.87 -16.50 -1.01
C GLY A 144 -5.26 -15.02 -1.19
N ALA A 145 -5.24 -14.25 -0.11
CA ALA A 145 -5.53 -12.82 -0.16
C ALA A 145 -4.44 -12.04 -0.92
N ILE A 146 -3.15 -12.37 -0.74
CA ILE A 146 -2.06 -11.77 -1.54
C ILE A 146 -2.24 -12.10 -3.02
N ARG A 147 -2.54 -13.36 -3.37
CA ARG A 147 -2.81 -13.75 -4.76
C ARG A 147 -3.95 -12.92 -5.35
N SER A 148 -5.01 -12.73 -4.59
CA SER A 148 -6.19 -11.98 -5.03
C SER A 148 -5.89 -10.49 -5.23
N TRP A 149 -5.11 -9.88 -4.33
CA TRP A 149 -4.65 -8.49 -4.50
C TRP A 149 -3.74 -8.34 -5.73
N VAL A 150 -2.83 -9.28 -5.97
CA VAL A 150 -1.94 -9.25 -7.15
C VAL A 150 -2.75 -9.36 -8.44
N TYR A 151 -3.78 -10.22 -8.47
CA TYR A 151 -4.70 -10.29 -9.61
C TYR A 151 -5.53 -9.02 -9.79
N LEU A 152 -5.96 -8.36 -8.70
CA LEU A 152 -6.64 -7.07 -8.80
C LEU A 152 -5.74 -6.04 -9.50
N GLN A 153 -4.47 -5.93 -9.10
CA GLN A 153 -3.52 -5.02 -9.75
C GLN A 153 -3.30 -5.38 -11.24
N LEU A 154 -3.20 -6.67 -11.58
CA LEU A 154 -3.14 -7.10 -12.97
C LEU A 154 -4.41 -6.72 -13.76
N GLY A 155 -5.59 -6.89 -13.17
CA GLY A 155 -6.85 -6.49 -13.78
C GLY A 155 -6.92 -4.99 -14.07
N ILE A 156 -6.49 -4.16 -13.11
CA ILE A 156 -6.45 -2.70 -13.22
C ILE A 156 -5.51 -2.25 -14.34
N HIS A 157 -4.33 -2.89 -14.47
CA HIS A 157 -3.31 -2.43 -15.40
C HIS A 157 -3.41 -3.05 -16.80
N TYR A 158 -3.92 -4.26 -16.95
CA TYR A 158 -3.89 -4.99 -18.22
C TYR A 158 -5.28 -5.36 -18.76
N GLY A 159 -6.34 -5.29 -17.95
CA GLY A 159 -7.74 -5.40 -18.37
C GLY A 159 -8.22 -6.79 -18.79
N ASN A 160 -7.38 -7.58 -19.47
CA ASN A 160 -7.68 -8.93 -19.91
C ASN A 160 -6.45 -9.82 -19.71
N ILE A 161 -6.51 -10.72 -18.74
CA ILE A 161 -5.35 -11.48 -18.25
C ILE A 161 -5.70 -12.96 -18.01
N PRO A 162 -4.71 -13.87 -18.04
CA PRO A 162 -4.93 -15.25 -17.63
C PRO A 162 -5.15 -15.33 -16.11
N TYR A 163 -6.15 -16.11 -15.70
CA TYR A 163 -6.44 -16.38 -14.29
C TYR A 163 -6.00 -17.81 -13.93
N ILE A 164 -4.83 -17.92 -13.34
CA ILE A 164 -4.12 -19.17 -13.06
C ILE A 164 -4.09 -19.41 -11.55
N THR A 165 -4.81 -20.42 -11.09
CA THR A 165 -4.91 -20.77 -9.67
C THR A 165 -4.08 -21.98 -9.27
N GLU A 166 -3.57 -22.72 -10.26
CA GLU A 166 -2.72 -23.90 -10.07
C GLU A 166 -1.25 -23.60 -10.34
N PRO A 167 -0.32 -24.32 -9.69
CA PRO A 167 1.10 -24.27 -10.04
C PRO A 167 1.37 -24.61 -11.51
N ILE A 168 2.17 -23.77 -12.16
CA ILE A 168 2.80 -24.13 -13.43
C ILE A 168 4.02 -25.01 -13.13
N GLU A 169 3.99 -26.28 -13.56
CA GLU A 169 5.01 -27.28 -13.21
C GLU A 169 6.22 -27.28 -14.16
N THR A 170 6.04 -26.84 -15.41
CA THR A 170 7.11 -26.86 -16.42
C THR A 170 7.25 -25.54 -17.18
N ILE A 171 8.45 -25.28 -17.71
CA ILE A 171 8.72 -24.13 -18.58
C ILE A 171 7.90 -24.21 -19.88
N GLU A 172 7.61 -25.41 -20.35
CA GLU A 172 6.79 -25.64 -21.54
C GLU A 172 5.32 -25.26 -21.30
N ASP A 173 4.78 -25.60 -20.13
CA ASP A 173 3.44 -25.17 -19.71
C ASP A 173 3.37 -23.66 -19.60
N ALA A 174 4.36 -23.01 -18.98
CA ALA A 174 4.43 -21.55 -18.87
C ALA A 174 4.36 -20.85 -20.23
N LYS A 175 4.95 -21.44 -21.27
CA LYS A 175 4.96 -20.90 -22.64
C LYS A 175 3.68 -21.21 -23.42
N ASN A 176 2.84 -22.12 -22.96
CA ASN A 176 1.63 -22.51 -23.67
C ASN A 176 0.46 -21.59 -23.33
N ILE A 177 0.45 -20.41 -23.96
CA ILE A 177 -0.59 -19.38 -23.75
C ILE A 177 -2.01 -19.93 -24.00
N SER A 178 -2.17 -20.95 -24.85
CA SER A 178 -3.48 -21.56 -25.13
C SER A 178 -4.08 -22.32 -23.94
N LYS A 179 -3.25 -22.76 -22.98
CA LYS A 179 -3.70 -23.38 -21.72
C LYS A 179 -4.28 -22.36 -20.74
N TYR A 180 -3.98 -21.08 -20.92
CA TYR A 180 -4.34 -20.02 -19.98
C TYR A 180 -5.18 -18.96 -20.68
N PRO A 181 -6.46 -19.26 -20.99
CA PRO A 181 -7.35 -18.29 -21.59
C PRO A 181 -7.46 -17.05 -20.70
N ARG A 182 -7.50 -15.89 -21.35
CA ARG A 182 -7.62 -14.60 -20.65
C ARG A 182 -9.08 -14.30 -20.36
N ILE A 183 -9.34 -13.74 -19.19
CA ILE A 183 -10.66 -13.26 -18.79
C ILE A 183 -10.65 -11.74 -18.64
N PRO A 184 -11.73 -11.06 -19.04
CA PRO A 184 -11.85 -9.61 -18.88
C PRO A 184 -11.97 -9.22 -17.42
N PHE A 185 -11.55 -8.00 -17.08
CA PHE A 185 -11.42 -7.54 -15.71
C PHE A 185 -12.72 -7.66 -14.89
N ASN A 186 -13.88 -7.39 -15.50
CA ASN A 186 -15.16 -7.55 -14.80
C ASN A 186 -15.44 -9.01 -14.38
N GLN A 187 -15.06 -10.00 -15.20
CA GLN A 187 -15.17 -11.42 -14.83
C GLN A 187 -14.10 -11.81 -13.83
N LEU A 188 -12.89 -11.24 -13.93
CA LEU A 188 -11.84 -11.43 -12.93
C LEU A 188 -12.33 -10.95 -11.55
N LEU A 189 -12.94 -9.77 -11.45
CA LEU A 189 -13.51 -9.26 -10.19
C LEU A 189 -14.52 -10.25 -9.58
N ASP A 190 -15.37 -10.89 -10.39
CA ASP A 190 -16.30 -11.92 -9.89
C ASP A 190 -15.56 -13.12 -9.30
N GLN A 191 -14.50 -13.59 -9.95
CA GLN A 191 -13.66 -14.68 -9.44
C GLN A 191 -12.93 -14.28 -8.16
N LEU A 192 -12.40 -13.06 -8.09
CA LEU A 192 -11.66 -12.57 -6.93
C LEU A 192 -12.56 -12.37 -5.72
N ILE A 193 -13.76 -11.82 -5.91
CA ILE A 193 -14.77 -11.68 -4.83
C ILE A 193 -15.14 -13.07 -4.32
N LEU A 194 -15.57 -13.97 -5.21
CA LEU A 194 -15.97 -15.32 -4.83
C LEU A 194 -14.87 -16.07 -4.07
N PHE A 195 -13.63 -16.01 -4.55
CA PHE A 195 -12.51 -16.66 -3.88
C PHE A 195 -12.19 -16.01 -2.51
N THR A 196 -12.13 -14.68 -2.45
CA THR A 196 -11.74 -13.96 -1.24
C THR A 196 -12.82 -14.05 -0.15
N GLU A 197 -14.10 -14.00 -0.51
CA GLU A 197 -15.22 -14.22 0.42
C GLU A 197 -15.21 -15.63 1.01
N ASN A 198 -14.76 -16.63 0.26
CA ASN A 198 -14.68 -18.01 0.73
C ASN A 198 -13.38 -18.35 1.48
N LEU A 199 -12.47 -17.38 1.67
CA LEU A 199 -11.28 -17.61 2.50
C LEU A 199 -11.70 -17.96 3.94
N PRO A 200 -11.16 -19.04 4.52
CA PRO A 200 -11.63 -19.57 5.79
C PRO A 200 -11.25 -18.69 7.00
N TYR A 201 -10.29 -17.78 6.86
CA TYR A 201 -9.85 -16.88 7.93
C TYR A 201 -9.75 -15.42 7.45
N LYS A 202 -10.51 -14.52 8.08
CA LYS A 202 -10.53 -13.09 7.75
C LYS A 202 -10.20 -12.18 8.93
N ASP A 203 -10.20 -12.73 10.14
CA ASP A 203 -9.97 -12.02 11.37
C ASP A 203 -8.50 -11.57 11.52
N LEU A 204 -8.27 -10.70 12.50
CA LEU A 204 -6.92 -10.40 12.97
C LEU A 204 -6.41 -11.55 13.83
N TYR A 205 -5.10 -11.77 13.75
CA TYR A 205 -4.42 -12.77 14.55
C TYR A 205 -4.60 -12.53 16.06
N ALA A 206 -4.96 -13.61 16.77
CA ALA A 206 -4.96 -13.63 18.22
C ALA A 206 -3.52 -13.52 18.76
N SER A 207 -3.41 -13.05 20.01
CA SER A 207 -2.12 -13.05 20.72
C SER A 207 -1.55 -14.47 20.80
N GLY A 208 -0.27 -14.63 20.46
CA GLY A 208 0.42 -15.92 20.46
C GLY A 208 0.36 -16.71 19.15
N SER A 209 -0.25 -16.19 18.09
CA SER A 209 -0.11 -16.76 16.74
C SER A 209 1.37 -16.85 16.34
N SER A 210 1.82 -17.98 15.77
CA SER A 210 3.20 -18.13 15.31
C SER A 210 3.55 -17.26 14.10
N LEU A 211 2.54 -16.71 13.42
CA LEU A 211 2.72 -15.69 12.37
C LEU A 211 2.97 -14.29 12.94
N VAL A 212 2.55 -14.03 14.18
CA VAL A 212 2.73 -12.74 14.87
C VAL A 212 3.95 -12.83 15.78
N ILE A 213 5.09 -12.48 15.21
CA ILE A 213 6.40 -12.49 15.87
C ILE A 213 7.08 -11.14 15.72
N THR A 214 8.23 -10.98 16.37
CA THR A 214 9.11 -9.84 16.18
C THR A 214 10.28 -10.24 15.32
N ILE A 215 10.41 -9.63 14.14
CA ILE A 215 11.53 -9.81 13.20
C ILE A 215 12.25 -8.45 13.09
N ASP A 216 13.52 -8.40 13.46
CA ASP A 216 14.36 -7.18 13.42
C ASP A 216 13.71 -5.95 14.11
N GLY A 217 13.01 -6.19 15.21
CA GLY A 217 12.30 -5.16 15.97
C GLY A 217 10.90 -4.81 15.43
N TYR A 218 10.47 -5.42 14.33
CA TYR A 218 9.12 -5.24 13.78
C TYR A 218 8.19 -6.35 14.22
N ASN A 219 7.06 -5.96 14.81
CA ASN A 219 5.93 -6.86 14.96
C ASN A 219 5.28 -7.13 13.58
N THR A 220 5.13 -8.40 13.23
CA THR A 220 4.62 -8.84 11.92
C THR A 220 3.11 -8.76 11.76
N ALA A 221 2.33 -8.45 12.81
CA ALA A 221 0.85 -8.44 12.75
C ALA A 221 0.29 -7.56 11.61
N LYS A 222 0.99 -6.48 11.25
CA LYS A 222 0.59 -5.57 10.17
C LYS A 222 1.35 -5.78 8.86
N PHE A 223 2.16 -6.83 8.75
CA PHE A 223 2.77 -7.25 7.48
C PHE A 223 1.73 -7.91 6.59
N PHE A 224 0.78 -8.60 7.19
CA PHE A 224 -0.22 -9.38 6.47
C PHE A 224 -1.33 -8.51 5.92
N ILE A 225 -1.77 -8.82 4.70
CA ILE A 225 -2.90 -8.14 4.06
C ILE A 225 -4.15 -8.25 4.92
N ASN A 226 -4.84 -7.13 5.13
CA ASN A 226 -6.13 -7.11 5.78
C ASN A 226 -7.22 -7.54 4.79
N LYS A 227 -7.86 -8.70 5.03
CA LYS A 227 -8.80 -9.33 4.08
C LYS A 227 -10.08 -8.52 3.93
N GLU A 228 -10.54 -7.90 5.00
CA GLU A 228 -11.68 -6.98 4.96
C GLU A 228 -11.39 -5.75 4.09
N CYS A 229 -10.20 -5.13 4.19
CA CYS A 229 -9.82 -4.04 3.28
C CYS A 229 -9.82 -4.48 1.82
N LEU A 230 -9.24 -5.67 1.53
CA LEU A 230 -9.22 -6.22 0.17
C LEU A 230 -10.63 -6.50 -0.35
N LEU A 231 -11.50 -7.13 0.45
CA LEU A 231 -12.89 -7.36 0.07
C LEU A 231 -13.62 -6.05 -0.18
N GLY A 232 -13.45 -5.06 0.70
CA GLY A 232 -13.96 -3.72 0.50
C GLY A 232 -13.57 -3.15 -0.87
N ASP A 233 -12.28 -3.22 -1.22
CA ASP A 233 -11.78 -2.76 -2.52
C ASP A 233 -12.35 -3.54 -3.70
N LEU A 234 -12.42 -4.86 -3.62
CA LEU A 234 -13.00 -5.72 -4.66
C LEU A 234 -14.48 -5.40 -4.91
N HIS A 235 -15.27 -5.28 -3.84
CA HIS A 235 -16.68 -4.88 -3.93
C HIS A 235 -16.84 -3.46 -4.45
N LEU A 236 -15.98 -2.53 -4.03
CA LEU A 236 -16.03 -1.15 -4.48
C LEU A 236 -15.67 -1.01 -5.97
N TRP A 237 -14.73 -1.80 -6.47
CA TRP A 237 -14.43 -1.93 -7.90
C TRP A 237 -15.61 -2.52 -8.68
N LYS A 238 -16.28 -3.53 -8.12
CA LYS A 238 -17.45 -4.16 -8.75
C LYS A 238 -18.70 -3.28 -8.75
N GLY A 239 -18.76 -2.28 -7.87
CA GLY A 239 -19.93 -1.42 -7.66
C GLY A 239 -20.92 -1.95 -6.62
N ASN A 240 -20.49 -2.91 -5.79
CA ASN A 240 -21.26 -3.47 -4.69
C ASN A 240 -21.08 -2.60 -3.43
N TYR A 241 -21.60 -1.36 -3.47
CA TYR A 241 -21.25 -0.31 -2.48
C TYR A 241 -21.61 -0.65 -1.04
N ASN A 242 -22.79 -1.22 -0.80
CA ASN A 242 -23.19 -1.64 0.54
C ASN A 242 -22.23 -2.69 1.12
N ALA A 243 -21.91 -3.72 0.33
CA ALA A 243 -20.94 -4.76 0.73
C ALA A 243 -19.54 -4.18 0.95
N ALA A 244 -19.10 -3.24 0.10
CA ALA A 244 -17.84 -2.55 0.31
C ALA A 244 -17.83 -1.78 1.65
N ALA A 245 -18.89 -1.03 1.93
CA ALA A 245 -19.04 -0.28 3.18
C ALA A 245 -19.07 -1.20 4.41
N ILE A 246 -19.67 -2.40 4.32
CA ILE A 246 -19.65 -3.43 5.37
C ILE A 246 -18.20 -3.80 5.72
N HIS A 247 -17.42 -4.22 4.73
CA HIS A 247 -16.05 -4.64 4.96
C HIS A 247 -15.16 -3.51 5.50
N TYR A 248 -15.29 -2.30 4.95
CA TYR A 248 -14.55 -1.16 5.46
C TYR A 248 -14.95 -0.80 6.90
N LYS A 249 -16.25 -0.83 7.22
CA LYS A 249 -16.77 -0.56 8.57
C LYS A 249 -16.25 -1.59 9.56
N ASN A 250 -16.17 -2.88 9.21
CA ASN A 250 -15.56 -3.90 10.06
C ASN A 250 -14.14 -3.52 10.49
N VAL A 251 -13.33 -2.99 9.57
CA VAL A 251 -11.97 -2.54 9.87
C VAL A 251 -11.99 -1.28 10.74
N MET A 252 -12.83 -0.30 10.45
CA MET A 252 -12.98 0.91 11.28
C MET A 252 -13.40 0.59 12.73
N GLU A 253 -14.12 -0.51 12.93
CA GLU A 253 -14.58 -0.96 14.25
C GLU A 253 -13.59 -1.89 14.97
N THR A 254 -12.39 -2.12 14.43
CA THR A 254 -11.33 -2.95 15.06
C THR A 254 -11.07 -2.53 16.51
N GLY A 255 -11.06 -1.22 16.77
CA GLY A 255 -10.81 -0.67 18.10
C GLY A 255 -11.97 -0.81 19.10
N THR A 256 -13.18 -1.20 18.68
CA THR A 256 -14.39 -1.15 19.52
C THR A 256 -14.35 -2.08 20.73
N LYS A 257 -13.44 -3.06 20.76
CA LYS A 257 -13.17 -3.93 21.92
C LYS A 257 -11.85 -3.60 22.63
N GLY A 258 -11.25 -2.45 22.34
CA GLY A 258 -9.97 -2.01 22.89
C GLY A 258 -10.00 -1.81 24.40
N GLY A 259 -8.89 -2.12 25.08
CA GLY A 259 -8.77 -2.02 26.54
C GLY A 259 -8.30 -0.63 27.01
N THR A 260 -7.81 0.20 26.10
CA THR A 260 -7.34 1.56 26.38
C THR A 260 -8.14 2.60 25.59
N ASP A 261 -8.17 3.85 26.06
CA ASP A 261 -8.79 4.98 25.34
C ASP A 261 -8.26 5.15 23.90
N THR A 262 -6.96 4.94 23.70
CA THR A 262 -6.34 5.07 22.37
C THR A 262 -6.84 3.99 21.43
N GLU A 263 -6.88 2.73 21.88
CA GLU A 263 -7.43 1.65 21.08
C GLU A 263 -8.92 1.85 20.83
N LEU A 264 -9.67 2.20 21.89
CA LEU A 264 -11.12 2.32 21.88
C LEU A 264 -11.61 3.47 21.03
N TYR A 265 -10.90 4.60 20.98
CA TYR A 265 -11.38 5.82 20.31
C TYR A 265 -10.59 6.21 19.06
N ASN A 266 -9.33 5.80 18.92
CA ASN A 266 -8.45 6.33 17.88
C ASN A 266 -8.10 5.31 16.79
N THR A 267 -8.09 4.00 17.09
CA THR A 267 -7.71 2.97 16.10
C THR A 267 -8.59 3.02 14.86
N TYR A 268 -7.98 3.43 13.75
CA TYR A 268 -8.61 3.58 12.44
C TYR A 268 -9.85 4.47 12.44
N ARG A 269 -9.85 5.54 13.25
CA ARG A 269 -10.97 6.53 13.30
C ARG A 269 -10.60 7.96 12.96
N VAL A 270 -9.36 8.24 12.53
CA VAL A 270 -8.93 9.56 12.02
C VAL A 270 -9.33 10.68 13.01
N LYS A 271 -8.59 10.76 14.13
CA LYS A 271 -8.90 11.70 15.20
C LYS A 271 -8.51 13.15 14.87
N PHE A 272 -9.08 14.10 15.62
CA PHE A 272 -8.72 15.53 15.58
C PHE A 272 -7.27 15.81 16.02
N ALA A 273 -6.78 17.02 15.72
CA ALA A 273 -5.49 17.53 16.20
C ALA A 273 -5.53 17.88 17.71
N GLU A 274 -4.60 17.34 18.49
CA GLU A 274 -4.44 17.68 19.90
C GLU A 274 -3.61 18.95 20.06
N VAL A 275 -4.21 19.98 20.67
CA VAL A 275 -3.63 21.32 20.73
C VAL A 275 -2.50 21.44 21.78
N THR A 276 -2.50 20.59 22.81
CA THR A 276 -1.55 20.71 23.94
C THR A 276 -0.34 19.79 23.80
N THR A 277 -0.58 18.54 23.40
CA THR A 277 0.42 17.46 23.36
C THR A 277 0.93 17.21 21.95
N HIS A 278 0.11 17.52 20.93
CA HIS A 278 0.31 17.12 19.53
C HIS A 278 0.58 15.62 19.37
N ASP A 279 0.10 14.82 20.32
CA ASP A 279 0.18 13.35 20.30
C ASP A 279 -0.91 12.79 19.39
N ASP A 280 -0.83 13.18 18.11
CA ASP A 280 -1.79 12.88 17.07
C ASP A 280 -1.07 12.74 15.72
N LEU A 281 -1.89 12.47 14.69
CA LEU A 281 -1.45 12.31 13.31
C LEU A 281 -2.13 13.35 12.41
N ALA A 282 -2.29 14.57 12.93
CA ALA A 282 -3.02 15.65 12.30
C ALA A 282 -2.13 16.84 11.94
N VAL A 283 -2.62 17.69 11.04
CA VAL A 283 -2.01 19.00 10.79
C VAL A 283 -2.40 19.89 11.96
N GLY A 284 -1.39 20.43 12.66
CA GLY A 284 -1.59 21.26 13.84
C GLY A 284 -0.49 22.30 13.99
N TYR A 285 -0.74 23.27 14.87
CA TYR A 285 0.12 24.39 15.16
C TYR A 285 0.34 24.51 16.67
N LEU A 286 1.33 25.31 17.10
CA LEU A 286 1.46 25.64 18.51
C LEU A 286 0.22 26.38 19.01
N ARG A 287 -0.23 26.01 20.20
CA ARG A 287 -1.41 26.59 20.86
C ARG A 287 -1.31 28.11 20.93
N TYR A 288 -2.41 28.79 20.61
CA TYR A 288 -2.52 30.26 20.55
C TYR A 288 -1.70 30.94 19.45
N SER A 289 -1.05 30.17 18.59
CA SER A 289 -0.27 30.66 17.44
C SER A 289 -0.74 30.04 16.13
N GLU A 290 -2.00 29.58 16.08
CA GLU A 290 -2.54 28.85 14.93
C GLU A 290 -2.61 29.72 13.67
N GLN A 291 -2.48 31.04 13.77
CA GLN A 291 -2.39 31.95 12.61
C GLN A 291 -0.97 32.10 12.05
N ASP A 292 0.05 31.64 12.79
CA ASP A 292 1.44 31.72 12.40
C ASP A 292 1.91 30.41 11.77
N ALA A 293 2.08 30.44 10.44
CA ALA A 293 2.53 29.30 9.64
C ALA A 293 3.87 28.71 10.10
N THR A 294 4.71 29.49 10.78
CA THR A 294 6.03 29.04 11.27
C THR A 294 5.92 28.10 12.47
N THR A 295 4.76 28.06 13.12
CA THR A 295 4.51 27.21 14.29
C THR A 295 3.90 25.84 13.96
N LEU A 296 3.86 25.49 12.67
CA LEU A 296 3.39 24.20 12.19
C LEU A 296 4.16 23.05 12.85
N ILE A 297 3.43 22.08 13.40
CA ILE A 297 4.04 20.87 13.97
C ILE A 297 4.57 19.99 12.84
N ASN A 298 5.90 19.92 12.74
CA ASN A 298 6.61 19.18 11.69
C ASN A 298 7.76 18.38 12.31
N SER A 299 7.45 17.20 12.84
CA SER A 299 8.45 16.31 13.47
C SER A 299 8.25 14.85 13.06
N ASN A 300 9.23 14.01 13.40
CA ASN A 300 9.13 12.58 13.14
C ASN A 300 8.20 11.85 14.13
N THR A 301 7.81 12.48 15.24
CA THR A 301 7.09 11.81 16.35
C THR A 301 5.71 12.42 16.64
N GLN A 302 5.42 13.62 16.15
CA GLN A 302 4.18 14.35 16.39
C GLN A 302 3.62 14.95 15.10
N GLY A 303 2.29 15.11 15.07
CA GLY A 303 1.56 15.69 13.95
C GLY A 303 1.67 14.90 12.64
N TRP A 304 1.22 15.50 11.56
CA TRP A 304 1.01 14.82 10.27
C TRP A 304 2.23 14.09 9.72
N ARG A 305 3.40 14.73 9.73
CA ARG A 305 4.64 14.14 9.21
C ARG A 305 4.96 12.80 9.87
N SER A 306 4.66 12.69 11.17
CA SER A 306 4.99 11.50 11.94
C SER A 306 4.34 10.24 11.37
N ILE A 307 3.20 10.32 10.66
CA ILE A 307 2.58 9.18 9.95
C ILE A 307 3.62 8.38 9.15
N PHE A 308 4.53 9.09 8.48
CA PHE A 308 5.50 8.53 7.55
C PHE A 308 6.89 8.29 8.15
N ALA A 309 7.19 8.94 9.27
CA ALA A 309 8.53 9.03 9.84
C ALA A 309 8.70 8.36 11.21
N ARG A 310 7.59 8.09 11.92
CA ARG A 310 7.61 7.56 13.29
C ARG A 310 7.95 6.07 13.32
N ASP A 311 8.48 5.64 14.46
CA ASP A 311 8.60 4.23 14.79
C ASP A 311 7.22 3.59 14.99
N ARG A 312 7.16 2.26 15.00
CA ARG A 312 5.89 1.51 15.12
C ARG A 312 5.35 1.49 16.55
N ASP A 313 4.98 2.67 17.04
CA ASP A 313 4.44 2.93 18.36
C ASP A 313 2.89 2.84 18.42
N ALA A 314 2.31 3.26 19.56
CA ALA A 314 0.87 3.23 19.76
C ALA A 314 0.10 4.09 18.74
N LEU A 315 0.61 5.26 18.36
CA LEU A 315 -0.04 6.11 17.35
C LEU A 315 0.09 5.52 15.95
N TRP A 316 1.26 4.96 15.60
CA TRP A 316 1.42 4.21 14.35
C TRP A 316 0.35 3.11 14.23
N ASN A 317 0.05 2.43 15.34
CA ASN A 317 -0.98 1.41 15.39
C ASN A 317 -2.41 1.93 15.15
N THR A 318 -2.67 3.23 15.32
CA THR A 318 -3.98 3.83 15.02
C THR A 318 -4.21 4.17 13.55
N GLU A 319 -3.14 4.28 12.74
CA GLU A 319 -3.23 4.70 11.35
C GLU A 319 -2.93 3.56 10.37
N TRP A 320 -1.83 2.82 10.56
CA TRP A 320 -1.40 1.83 9.58
C TRP A 320 -2.17 0.52 9.72
N ILE A 321 -2.73 0.01 8.63
CA ILE A 321 -3.48 -1.26 8.61
C ILE A 321 -2.61 -2.36 7.99
N TRP A 322 -1.89 -2.03 6.92
CA TRP A 322 -1.01 -2.93 6.20
C TRP A 322 0.24 -2.16 5.74
N SER A 323 1.41 -2.59 6.20
CA SER A 323 2.70 -1.94 5.89
C SER A 323 3.87 -2.93 6.01
N LEU A 324 4.74 -2.92 5.00
CA LEU A 324 5.91 -3.79 4.91
C LEU A 324 7.20 -2.95 5.06
N PRO A 325 8.09 -3.28 6.02
CA PRO A 325 9.32 -2.52 6.23
C PRO A 325 10.40 -2.92 5.20
N PHE A 326 11.24 -1.96 4.83
CA PHE A 326 12.54 -2.23 4.21
C PHE A 326 13.64 -2.09 5.25
N GLU A 327 14.67 -2.93 5.15
CA GLU A 327 15.76 -2.96 6.11
C GLU A 327 17.14 -2.99 5.46
N ASN A 328 18.14 -2.53 6.22
CA ASN A 328 19.51 -2.39 5.74
C ASN A 328 20.14 -3.72 5.36
N ASN A 329 19.77 -4.81 6.03
CA ASN A 329 20.44 -6.11 5.89
C ASN A 329 19.66 -7.11 5.03
N PHE A 330 18.45 -6.75 4.55
CA PHE A 330 17.59 -7.65 3.80
C PHE A 330 17.30 -7.13 2.40
N ALA A 331 16.99 -8.05 1.48
CA ALA A 331 16.47 -7.73 0.16
C ALA A 331 14.94 -7.93 0.16
N PRO A 332 14.19 -7.18 -0.68
CA PRO A 332 14.66 -6.08 -1.52
C PRO A 332 15.03 -4.83 -0.70
N LYS A 333 15.94 -4.02 -1.23
CA LYS A 333 16.25 -2.69 -0.66
C LYS A 333 15.12 -1.72 -0.96
N ASN A 334 14.96 -0.67 -0.15
CA ASN A 334 13.97 0.37 -0.35
C ASN A 334 14.13 1.03 -1.74
N PRO A 335 13.26 0.74 -2.73
CA PRO A 335 13.43 1.27 -4.08
C PRO A 335 13.08 2.76 -4.16
N PHE A 336 12.34 3.27 -3.17
CA PHE A 336 11.87 4.64 -3.14
C PHE A 336 12.98 5.66 -2.91
N ILE A 337 14.13 5.23 -2.37
CA ILE A 337 15.32 6.09 -2.26
C ILE A 337 15.83 6.44 -3.66
N ALA A 338 16.02 5.43 -4.52
CA ALA A 338 16.45 5.64 -5.89
C ALA A 338 15.44 6.49 -6.68
N LEU A 339 14.13 6.21 -6.52
CA LEU A 339 13.08 6.97 -7.19
C LEU A 339 13.01 8.44 -6.78
N PHE A 340 13.03 8.73 -5.48
CA PHE A 340 12.64 10.06 -4.97
C PHE A 340 13.79 10.90 -4.44
N SER A 341 14.86 10.32 -3.89
CA SER A 341 15.91 11.11 -3.24
C SER A 341 16.81 11.79 -4.26
N SER A 342 16.99 13.10 -4.15
CA SER A 342 18.01 13.88 -4.91
C SER A 342 19.37 13.93 -4.24
N LYS A 343 19.49 13.34 -3.04
CA LYS A 343 20.74 13.32 -2.27
C LYS A 343 21.39 11.93 -2.26
N ASN A 344 20.59 10.90 -2.00
CA ASN A 344 21.06 9.54 -1.77
C ASN A 344 20.54 8.56 -2.83
N GLY A 345 19.84 9.05 -3.86
CA GLY A 345 19.26 8.27 -4.93
C GLY A 345 19.39 8.96 -6.28
N ASP A 346 18.65 8.46 -7.27
CA ASP A 346 18.78 8.88 -8.66
C ASP A 346 17.80 10.01 -9.02
N TYR A 347 16.86 10.34 -8.13
CA TYR A 347 15.82 11.35 -8.32
C TYR A 347 15.12 11.19 -9.67
N LEU A 348 14.51 10.03 -9.88
CA LEU A 348 13.90 9.66 -11.15
C LEU A 348 12.51 10.24 -11.34
N VAL A 349 11.80 10.60 -10.27
CA VAL A 349 10.43 11.11 -10.35
C VAL A 349 10.19 12.24 -9.33
N LYS A 350 9.26 13.14 -9.63
CA LYS A 350 8.93 14.31 -8.79
C LYS A 350 7.42 14.59 -8.77
N PRO A 351 6.93 15.44 -7.85
CA PRO A 351 5.58 16.00 -7.96
C PRO A 351 5.39 16.70 -9.30
N SER A 352 4.22 16.53 -9.93
CA SER A 352 3.84 17.33 -11.08
C SER A 352 3.49 18.76 -10.67
N ASN A 353 3.59 19.70 -11.61
CA ASN A 353 3.14 21.08 -11.41
C ASN A 353 1.65 21.13 -11.05
N THR A 354 0.85 20.23 -11.62
CA THR A 354 -0.57 20.08 -11.26
C THR A 354 -0.74 19.64 -9.80
N ALA A 355 0.06 18.68 -9.31
CA ALA A 355 0.01 18.25 -7.91
C ALA A 355 0.40 19.38 -6.96
N ILE A 356 1.48 20.11 -7.25
CA ILE A 356 1.92 21.26 -6.47
C ILE A 356 0.78 22.30 -6.39
N ALA A 357 0.20 22.64 -7.55
CA ALA A 357 -0.93 23.57 -7.61
C ALA A 357 -2.18 23.08 -6.86
N LEU A 358 -2.40 21.76 -6.74
CA LEU A 358 -3.53 21.22 -5.97
C LEU A 358 -3.43 21.60 -4.49
N TRP A 359 -2.24 21.58 -3.88
CA TRP A 359 -2.05 22.01 -2.49
C TRP A 359 -1.97 23.53 -2.35
N ASP A 360 -1.29 24.21 -3.28
CA ASP A 360 -1.09 25.66 -3.22
C ASP A 360 -2.40 26.45 -3.40
N ASN A 361 -3.35 25.90 -4.15
CA ASN A 361 -4.66 26.54 -4.37
C ASN A 361 -5.67 26.28 -3.25
N GLN A 362 -5.27 25.61 -2.17
CA GLN A 362 -6.15 25.39 -1.02
C GLN A 362 -6.02 26.50 0.02
N LYS A 363 -6.98 26.53 0.95
CA LYS A 363 -6.96 27.41 2.10
C LYS A 363 -7.27 26.62 3.37
N GLN A 364 -6.40 26.73 4.37
CA GLN A 364 -6.63 26.12 5.68
C GLN A 364 -7.72 26.84 6.47
N SER A 365 -8.17 26.21 7.56
CA SER A 365 -9.23 26.74 8.43
C SER A 365 -8.85 28.05 9.14
N ASN A 366 -7.56 28.32 9.30
CA ASN A 366 -6.96 29.57 9.79
C ASN A 366 -6.61 30.57 8.67
N ASP A 367 -7.12 30.36 7.46
CA ASP A 367 -6.86 31.22 6.31
C ASP A 367 -5.42 31.23 5.74
N ILE A 368 -4.51 30.36 6.21
CA ILE A 368 -3.21 30.14 5.54
C ILE A 368 -3.45 29.64 4.10
N PRO A 369 -2.84 30.28 3.08
CA PRO A 369 -3.21 30.09 1.66
C PRO A 369 -2.48 28.91 1.01
N TYR A 370 -2.45 27.76 1.67
CA TYR A 370 -2.02 26.48 1.10
C TYR A 370 -2.46 25.33 2.01
N ASP A 371 -2.48 24.10 1.50
CA ASP A 371 -2.61 22.88 2.29
C ASP A 371 -1.21 22.38 2.74
N ALA A 372 -0.98 22.33 4.06
CA ALA A 372 0.33 21.96 4.61
C ALA A 372 0.79 20.54 4.22
N ARG A 373 -0.12 19.63 3.87
CA ARG A 373 0.20 18.27 3.45
C ARG A 373 1.14 18.24 2.26
N GLY A 374 1.06 19.21 1.34
CA GLY A 374 1.95 19.31 0.19
C GLY A 374 3.37 19.76 0.58
N PRO A 375 3.63 21.08 0.56
CA PRO A 375 4.98 21.66 0.62
C PRO A 375 5.73 21.49 1.94
N LYS A 376 5.11 20.94 2.99
CA LYS A 376 5.73 20.77 4.31
C LYS A 376 5.97 19.31 4.68
N PHE A 377 5.20 18.39 4.08
CA PHE A 377 5.15 16.99 4.51
C PHE A 377 5.29 16.00 3.35
N THR A 378 4.53 16.20 2.26
CA THR A 378 4.54 15.26 1.13
C THR A 378 5.74 15.49 0.22
N TYR A 379 6.12 16.75 -0.01
CA TYR A 379 7.34 17.10 -0.73
C TYR A 379 8.06 18.27 -0.07
N ASN A 380 9.36 18.37 -0.31
CA ASN A 380 10.20 19.50 0.08
C ASN A 380 11.02 19.99 -1.12
N ILE A 381 11.41 21.25 -1.11
CA ILE A 381 12.40 21.78 -2.06
C ILE A 381 13.80 21.50 -1.51
N ILE A 382 14.57 20.67 -2.20
CA ILE A 382 15.95 20.32 -1.84
C ILE A 382 16.85 20.73 -3.01
N ASN A 383 17.75 21.68 -2.79
CA ASN A 383 18.63 22.23 -3.84
C ASN A 383 17.88 22.71 -5.10
N GLY A 384 16.67 23.24 -4.93
CA GLY A 384 15.81 23.71 -6.02
C GLY A 384 14.91 22.64 -6.64
N ASP A 385 15.10 21.36 -6.29
CA ASP A 385 14.29 20.24 -6.79
C ASP A 385 13.13 19.92 -5.83
N PRO A 386 11.88 19.76 -6.32
CA PRO A 386 10.79 19.24 -5.50
C PRO A 386 10.93 17.72 -5.30
N VAL A 387 11.22 17.31 -4.08
CA VAL A 387 11.50 15.93 -3.68
C VAL A 387 10.32 15.35 -2.91
N ILE A 388 9.82 14.17 -3.32
CA ILE A 388 8.76 13.44 -2.60
C ILE A 388 9.36 12.85 -1.32
N MET A 389 8.87 13.26 -0.16
CA MET A 389 9.49 12.97 1.14
C MET A 389 8.88 11.81 1.91
N LYS A 390 7.63 11.43 1.63
CA LYS A 390 6.89 10.42 2.44
C LYS A 390 7.70 9.14 2.67
N TYR A 391 8.38 8.63 1.64
CA TYR A 391 9.20 7.41 1.73
C TYR A 391 10.65 7.63 2.19
N LEU A 392 11.07 8.89 2.32
CA LEU A 392 12.45 9.26 2.56
C LEU A 392 12.75 9.60 4.02
N TYR A 393 11.75 10.00 4.80
CA TYR A 393 11.97 10.49 6.17
C TYR A 393 12.80 9.57 7.07
N SER A 394 12.56 8.26 7.03
CA SER A 394 13.33 7.28 7.81
C SER A 394 14.73 7.03 7.25
N SER A 395 14.89 7.05 5.92
CA SER A 395 16.18 6.85 5.25
C SER A 395 17.12 8.07 5.37
N GLU A 396 16.57 9.28 5.27
CA GLU A 396 17.34 10.52 5.25
C GLU A 396 17.58 11.14 6.63
N ALA A 397 16.90 10.65 7.67
CA ALA A 397 17.15 11.06 9.06
C ALA A 397 18.59 10.74 9.54
N VAL A 398 19.29 9.81 8.88
CA VAL A 398 20.63 9.34 9.27
C VAL A 398 21.66 9.72 8.20
N ALA A 399 21.84 11.02 7.96
CA ALA A 399 22.84 11.53 7.02
C ALA A 399 24.26 11.68 7.62
N THR A 400 24.47 11.30 8.89
CA THR A 400 25.71 11.62 9.63
C THR A 400 26.69 10.47 9.81
N THR A 401 26.35 9.21 9.44
CA THR A 401 27.18 8.04 9.76
C THR A 401 27.97 7.46 8.60
N GLY A 402 27.80 7.96 7.36
CA GLY A 402 28.50 7.44 6.18
C GLY A 402 28.11 6.02 5.75
N ILE A 403 27.16 5.38 6.44
CA ILE A 403 26.57 4.08 6.08
C ILE A 403 25.26 4.35 5.33
N GLY A 404 25.09 3.76 4.14
CA GLY A 404 23.85 3.87 3.38
C GLY A 404 22.67 3.32 4.18
N ASN A 405 21.70 4.17 4.51
CA ASN A 405 20.47 3.79 5.20
C ASN A 405 19.38 3.50 4.18
N THR A 406 19.03 2.23 4.02
CA THR A 406 17.95 1.76 3.16
C THR A 406 16.68 1.40 3.93
N LYS A 407 16.57 1.82 5.20
CA LYS A 407 15.33 1.64 5.96
C LYS A 407 14.19 2.41 5.32
N GLY A 408 12.99 1.87 5.45
CA GLY A 408 11.80 2.43 4.83
C GLY A 408 10.58 1.59 5.09
N GLN A 409 9.50 1.95 4.44
CA GLN A 409 8.27 1.18 4.47
C GLN A 409 7.52 1.34 3.16
N TRP A 410 6.90 0.26 2.70
CA TRP A 410 5.94 0.29 1.62
C TRP A 410 4.55 0.54 2.22
N PHE A 411 3.98 1.69 1.87
CA PHE A 411 2.62 2.09 2.25
C PHE A 411 1.60 1.32 1.42
N LEU A 412 0.84 0.42 2.06
CA LEU A 412 -0.15 -0.43 1.38
C LEU A 412 -1.58 -0.06 1.77
N TYR A 413 -1.83 0.12 3.07
CA TYR A 413 -3.14 0.53 3.56
C TYR A 413 -3.07 1.25 4.91
N ARG A 414 -3.75 2.39 5.01
CA ARG A 414 -3.89 3.18 6.24
C ARG A 414 -5.30 3.71 6.43
N ALA A 415 -5.61 4.20 7.63
CA ALA A 415 -6.93 4.65 8.02
C ALA A 415 -7.49 5.71 7.07
N ALA A 416 -6.67 6.61 6.53
CA ALA A 416 -7.15 7.61 5.57
C ALA A 416 -7.69 6.99 4.28
N LYS A 417 -6.95 6.04 3.68
CA LYS A 417 -7.41 5.29 2.50
C LYS A 417 -8.73 4.58 2.80
N LEU A 418 -8.82 3.94 3.98
CA LEU A 418 -10.04 3.29 4.45
C LEU A 418 -11.23 4.24 4.53
N HIS A 419 -11.06 5.44 5.11
CA HIS A 419 -12.13 6.43 5.25
C HIS A 419 -12.60 6.99 3.92
N LEU A 420 -11.67 7.26 3.01
CA LEU A 420 -12.00 7.81 1.71
C LEU A 420 -12.74 6.79 0.84
N ARG A 421 -12.27 5.53 0.84
CA ARG A 421 -12.94 4.40 0.20
C ARG A 421 -14.34 4.13 0.79
N TYR A 422 -14.47 4.22 2.11
CA TYR A 422 -15.77 4.12 2.79
C TYR A 422 -16.70 5.28 2.44
N ALA A 423 -16.21 6.52 2.44
CA ALA A 423 -17.00 7.69 2.06
C ALA A 423 -17.50 7.59 0.62
N GLU A 424 -16.69 7.05 -0.28
CA GLU A 424 -17.08 6.79 -1.65
C GLU A 424 -18.18 5.73 -1.75
N ALA A 425 -18.04 4.60 -1.03
CA ALA A 425 -19.07 3.57 -0.95
C ALA A 425 -20.38 4.14 -0.38
N ALA A 426 -20.31 4.86 0.74
CA ALA A 426 -21.45 5.50 1.38
C ALA A 426 -22.15 6.50 0.45
N ASN A 427 -21.39 7.34 -0.25
CA ASN A 427 -21.94 8.29 -1.23
C ASN A 427 -22.70 7.58 -2.34
N ARG A 428 -22.14 6.48 -2.86
CA ARG A 428 -22.74 5.67 -3.93
C ARG A 428 -23.90 4.78 -3.45
N ASP A 429 -24.04 4.57 -2.15
CA ASP A 429 -25.17 3.86 -1.52
C ASP A 429 -26.21 4.83 -0.91
N ASN A 430 -26.27 6.08 -1.42
CA ASN A 430 -27.21 7.12 -1.00
C ASN A 430 -27.10 7.54 0.48
N GLN A 431 -25.90 7.46 1.04
CA GLN A 431 -25.57 7.94 2.40
C GLN A 431 -24.66 9.18 2.33
N GLN A 432 -25.01 10.16 1.50
CA GLN A 432 -24.18 11.33 1.21
C GLN A 432 -23.83 12.14 2.47
N LYS A 433 -24.73 12.22 3.46
CA LYS A 433 -24.43 12.91 4.72
C LYS A 433 -23.34 12.21 5.52
N VAL A 434 -23.30 10.88 5.51
CA VAL A 434 -22.23 10.09 6.13
C VAL A 434 -20.92 10.33 5.37
N ALA A 435 -20.95 10.25 4.04
CA ALA A 435 -19.78 10.53 3.21
C ALA A 435 -19.22 11.94 3.45
N TYR A 436 -20.08 12.96 3.48
CA TYR A 436 -19.72 14.34 3.81
C TYR A 436 -19.05 14.45 5.18
N ALA A 437 -19.59 13.77 6.20
CA ALA A 437 -19.04 13.80 7.55
C ALA A 437 -17.64 13.17 7.61
N ILE A 438 -17.47 11.99 7.03
CA ILE A 438 -16.18 11.27 6.98
C ILE A 438 -15.13 12.05 6.18
N LEU A 439 -15.53 12.70 5.09
CA LEU A 439 -14.66 13.56 4.29
C LEU A 439 -14.22 14.80 5.07
N ASN A 440 -15.16 15.50 5.71
CA ASN A 440 -14.95 16.87 6.17
C ASN A 440 -14.56 16.99 7.64
N ASN A 441 -15.49 16.70 8.56
CA ASN A 441 -15.43 17.22 9.92
C ASN A 441 -15.91 16.24 11.00
N GLY A 442 -16.04 14.98 10.61
CA GLY A 442 -16.44 13.87 11.45
C GLY A 442 -17.93 13.80 11.75
N ILE A 443 -18.36 12.60 12.17
CA ILE A 443 -19.77 12.28 12.44
C ILE A 443 -20.35 13.24 13.50
N ARG A 444 -19.63 13.49 14.59
CA ARG A 444 -20.12 14.32 15.70
C ARG A 444 -20.57 15.69 15.19
N ARG A 445 -19.72 16.39 14.45
CA ARG A 445 -19.98 17.76 14.00
C ARG A 445 -21.05 17.80 12.92
N ALA A 446 -21.03 16.87 11.96
CA ALA A 446 -22.03 16.80 10.90
C ALA A 446 -23.46 16.44 11.39
N TYR A 447 -23.57 15.79 12.55
CA TYR A 447 -24.84 15.38 13.16
C TYR A 447 -25.19 16.16 14.44
N THR A 448 -24.50 17.27 14.73
CA THR A 448 -24.90 18.24 15.75
C THR A 448 -25.75 19.32 15.09
N PRO A 449 -26.99 19.59 15.55
CA PRO A 449 -27.78 20.71 15.04
C PRO A 449 -27.19 22.06 15.50
N SER A 450 -27.60 23.14 14.85
CA SER A 450 -27.24 24.51 15.26
C SER A 450 -28.48 25.24 15.77
N PRO A 451 -28.48 25.78 17.01
CA PRO A 451 -27.42 25.67 18.02
C PRO A 451 -27.26 24.25 18.60
N ALA A 452 -26.08 23.94 19.13
CA ALA A 452 -25.79 22.64 19.73
C ALA A 452 -26.55 22.48 21.08
N PRO A 453 -27.27 21.36 21.30
CA PRO A 453 -27.96 21.12 22.56
C PRO A 453 -26.98 20.64 23.65
N THR A 454 -27.34 20.86 24.91
CA THR A 454 -26.62 20.29 26.06
C THR A 454 -26.81 18.78 26.16
N ASP A 455 -28.04 18.32 25.95
CA ASP A 455 -28.37 16.90 25.92
C ASP A 455 -28.15 16.35 24.51
N VAL A 456 -27.19 15.42 24.40
CA VAL A 456 -26.80 14.79 23.14
C VAL A 456 -27.40 13.40 22.94
N THR A 457 -28.36 12.98 23.78
CA THR A 457 -28.98 11.65 23.74
C THR A 457 -29.48 11.29 22.33
N ASP A 458 -30.04 12.27 21.62
CA ASP A 458 -30.71 12.09 20.33
C ASP A 458 -29.99 12.68 19.11
N VAL A 459 -28.81 13.27 19.30
CA VAL A 459 -28.00 13.92 18.26
C VAL A 459 -26.59 13.32 18.20
N GLN A 460 -25.73 13.77 17.28
CA GLN A 460 -24.34 13.28 17.12
C GLN A 460 -24.20 11.80 16.73
N GLN A 461 -25.30 11.20 16.26
CA GLN A 461 -25.35 9.82 15.79
C GLN A 461 -26.16 9.74 14.49
N THR A 462 -25.85 8.75 13.65
CA THR A 462 -26.49 8.63 12.33
C THR A 462 -27.89 8.06 12.37
N LYS A 463 -28.19 7.19 13.37
CA LYS A 463 -29.46 6.44 13.48
C LYS A 463 -29.80 5.62 12.22
N LEU A 464 -28.77 5.16 11.49
CA LEU A 464 -28.88 4.31 10.31
C LEU A 464 -28.58 2.85 10.66
N PRO A 465 -28.97 1.87 9.83
CA PRO A 465 -28.51 0.49 9.99
C PRO A 465 -27.02 0.35 9.65
N PHE A 466 -26.41 -0.72 10.14
CA PHE A 466 -25.08 -1.15 9.70
C PHE A 466 -25.06 -1.30 8.16
N PRO A 467 -24.01 -0.81 7.47
CA PRO A 467 -22.72 -0.34 7.98
C PRO A 467 -22.60 1.17 8.23
N TYR A 468 -23.72 1.91 8.24
CA TYR A 468 -23.75 3.37 8.35
C TYR A 468 -24.13 3.87 9.74
N ASP A 469 -24.19 2.96 10.72
CA ASP A 469 -24.43 3.22 12.13
C ASP A 469 -23.17 3.78 12.79
N PHE A 470 -23.20 5.08 13.09
CA PHE A 470 -22.13 5.73 13.86
C PHE A 470 -22.73 6.41 15.07
N ASP A 471 -22.09 6.19 16.22
CA ASP A 471 -22.34 6.90 17.47
C ASP A 471 -21.12 7.72 17.85
N ALA A 472 -21.25 9.04 17.67
CA ALA A 472 -20.20 10.02 17.97
C ALA A 472 -20.62 10.97 19.09
N ARG A 473 -21.55 10.55 19.96
CA ARG A 473 -22.01 11.35 21.10
C ARG A 473 -20.86 11.74 22.03
N MET A 474 -20.80 13.03 22.32
CA MET A 474 -19.95 13.68 23.29
C MET A 474 -20.76 14.69 24.09
N GLY A 475 -21.09 14.34 25.33
CA GLY A 475 -21.84 15.21 26.23
C GLY A 475 -21.50 14.90 27.68
N ASP A 476 -21.80 15.84 28.57
CA ASP A 476 -21.57 15.69 30.01
C ASP A 476 -22.88 15.44 30.78
N TYR A 477 -24.02 15.87 30.22
CA TYR A 477 -25.35 15.73 30.85
C TYR A 477 -26.42 15.31 29.81
N PRO A 478 -26.68 14.00 29.62
CA PRO A 478 -25.99 12.85 30.21
C PRO A 478 -24.55 12.65 29.71
N PHE A 479 -23.75 11.90 30.46
CA PHE A 479 -22.35 11.63 30.10
C PHE A 479 -22.25 10.63 28.93
N TYR A 480 -21.67 11.08 27.82
CA TYR A 480 -21.40 10.28 26.62
C TYR A 480 -19.97 10.49 26.13
N ARG A 481 -19.25 9.39 25.87
CA ARG A 481 -17.99 9.34 25.11
C ARG A 481 -18.03 8.13 24.18
N ALA A 482 -18.84 8.23 23.13
CA ALA A 482 -19.07 7.14 22.20
C ALA A 482 -17.85 6.89 21.29
N ASN A 483 -17.78 5.73 20.63
CA ASN A 483 -16.59 5.27 19.92
C ASN A 483 -16.08 6.26 18.86
N TRP A 484 -16.98 7.02 18.22
CA TRP A 484 -16.65 7.94 17.14
C TRP A 484 -16.55 9.41 17.56
N HIS A 485 -16.62 9.71 18.87
CA HIS A 485 -16.67 11.10 19.35
C HIS A 485 -15.42 11.94 19.02
N ARG A 486 -14.29 11.28 18.73
CA ARG A 486 -13.01 11.93 18.38
C ARG A 486 -12.74 12.01 16.88
N ASN A 487 -13.56 11.36 16.04
CA ASN A 487 -13.40 11.41 14.59
C ASN A 487 -13.62 12.83 14.09
N ASP A 488 -12.67 13.33 13.28
CA ASP A 488 -12.69 14.71 12.75
C ASP A 488 -12.75 14.76 11.22
N GLY A 489 -12.88 13.59 10.57
CA GLY A 489 -12.82 13.46 9.12
C GLY A 489 -11.45 13.77 8.54
N ILE A 490 -11.29 13.52 7.24
CA ILE A 490 -9.99 13.66 6.56
C ILE A 490 -9.56 15.13 6.50
N ARG A 491 -10.45 16.03 6.07
CA ARG A 491 -10.13 17.46 5.96
C ARG A 491 -9.98 18.15 7.31
N GLY A 492 -10.76 17.77 8.33
CA GLY A 492 -10.62 18.27 9.69
C GLY A 492 -9.27 17.91 10.27
N ARG A 493 -8.85 16.64 10.15
CA ARG A 493 -7.49 16.19 10.52
C ARG A 493 -6.39 16.91 9.73
N ALA A 494 -6.65 17.31 8.49
CA ALA A 494 -5.73 18.08 7.66
C ALA A 494 -5.78 19.61 7.92
N PHE A 495 -6.59 20.06 8.88
CA PHE A 495 -6.82 21.47 9.19
C PHE A 495 -7.35 22.30 7.99
N MET A 496 -8.06 21.65 7.08
CA MET A 496 -8.57 22.24 5.85
C MET A 496 -10.01 22.72 5.97
N LYS A 497 -10.37 23.76 5.21
CA LYS A 497 -11.78 24.18 5.08
C LYS A 497 -12.62 23.05 4.48
N PHE A 498 -13.87 22.93 4.91
CA PHE A 498 -14.79 21.92 4.38
C PHE A 498 -15.12 22.19 2.91
N VAL A 499 -15.42 21.11 2.18
CA VAL A 499 -15.82 21.14 0.78
C VAL A 499 -17.17 20.46 0.59
N GLY A 500 -17.92 20.93 -0.40
CA GLY A 500 -19.30 20.51 -0.62
C GLY A 500 -20.25 20.93 0.50
N ALA A 501 -21.46 20.41 0.44
CA ALA A 501 -22.52 20.61 1.42
C ALA A 501 -23.32 19.33 1.67
N VAL A 502 -23.98 19.27 2.84
CA VAL A 502 -24.94 18.20 3.11
C VAL A 502 -26.11 18.34 2.13
N GLY A 503 -26.36 17.30 1.35
CA GLY A 503 -27.40 17.29 0.32
C GLY A 503 -26.87 17.47 -1.10
N ASP A 504 -25.56 17.66 -1.29
CA ASP A 504 -24.93 17.60 -2.61
C ASP A 504 -25.24 16.28 -3.31
N ASP A 505 -25.29 16.34 -4.64
CA ASP A 505 -25.49 15.14 -5.45
C ASP A 505 -24.27 14.20 -5.38
N VAL A 506 -24.49 12.97 -5.85
CA VAL A 506 -23.49 11.89 -5.81
C VAL A 506 -22.21 12.27 -6.55
N ILE A 507 -22.31 12.96 -7.69
CA ILE A 507 -21.15 13.31 -8.52
C ILE A 507 -20.35 14.44 -7.89
N THR A 508 -21.02 15.47 -7.35
CA THR A 508 -20.36 16.56 -6.62
C THR A 508 -19.61 16.02 -5.40
N THR A 509 -20.26 15.18 -4.59
CA THR A 509 -19.64 14.56 -3.42
C THR A 509 -18.47 13.66 -3.83
N GLU A 510 -18.62 12.86 -4.89
CA GLU A 510 -17.54 11.99 -5.38
C GLU A 510 -16.34 12.80 -5.92
N ASN A 511 -16.57 13.92 -6.60
CA ASN A 511 -15.49 14.80 -7.04
C ASN A 511 -14.68 15.35 -5.85
N ASN A 512 -15.37 15.75 -4.78
CA ASN A 512 -14.72 16.22 -3.56
C ASN A 512 -13.91 15.11 -2.88
N ILE A 513 -14.44 13.88 -2.82
CA ILE A 513 -13.72 12.71 -2.27
C ILE A 513 -12.46 12.43 -3.09
N ILE A 514 -12.56 12.33 -4.43
CA ILE A 514 -11.42 12.01 -5.29
C ILE A 514 -10.38 13.14 -5.34
N GLN A 515 -10.80 14.39 -5.12
CA GLN A 515 -9.85 15.49 -4.94
C GLN A 515 -9.12 15.36 -3.61
N GLU A 516 -9.81 14.98 -2.53
CA GLU A 516 -9.19 14.73 -1.24
C GLU A 516 -8.25 13.52 -1.27
N ASP A 517 -8.60 12.44 -1.98
CA ASP A 517 -7.70 11.30 -2.25
C ASP A 517 -6.36 11.78 -2.82
N ALA A 518 -6.41 12.72 -3.76
CA ALA A 518 -5.22 13.28 -4.37
C ALA A 518 -4.33 14.05 -3.37
N LEU A 519 -4.93 14.80 -2.45
CA LEU A 519 -4.20 15.60 -1.45
C LEU A 519 -3.64 14.72 -0.33
N GLU A 520 -4.42 13.72 0.07
CA GLU A 520 -4.17 12.85 1.23
C GLU A 520 -3.20 11.71 0.88
N LEU A 521 -3.50 10.98 -0.19
CA LEU A 521 -2.85 9.71 -0.56
C LEU A 521 -1.79 9.88 -1.66
N ALA A 522 -1.42 11.12 -2.01
CA ALA A 522 -0.43 11.39 -3.04
C ALA A 522 0.83 10.53 -2.89
N TYR A 523 1.23 9.90 -4.00
CA TYR A 523 2.42 9.07 -4.14
C TYR A 523 2.38 7.72 -3.42
N GLU A 524 1.25 7.35 -2.80
CA GLU A 524 1.11 6.10 -2.06
C GLU A 524 0.67 4.91 -2.94
N GLY A 525 0.63 5.07 -4.26
CA GLY A 525 0.34 3.98 -5.21
C GLY A 525 -1.15 3.75 -5.45
N ASN A 526 -1.97 4.81 -5.43
CA ASN A 526 -3.43 4.69 -5.53
C ASN A 526 -4.03 5.51 -6.69
N ARG A 527 -3.33 6.54 -7.17
CA ARG A 527 -4.01 7.58 -7.95
C ARG A 527 -4.61 7.08 -9.27
N TRP A 528 -3.92 6.20 -9.99
CA TRP A 528 -4.41 5.63 -11.24
C TRP A 528 -5.66 4.77 -11.01
N GLU A 529 -5.64 3.89 -10.01
CA GLU A 529 -6.79 3.04 -9.67
C GLU A 529 -8.03 3.87 -9.32
N ASP A 530 -7.86 4.99 -8.60
CA ASP A 530 -8.94 5.92 -8.27
C ASP A 530 -9.61 6.50 -9.51
N LEU A 531 -8.78 7.05 -10.40
CA LEU A 531 -9.27 7.73 -11.59
C LEU A 531 -9.91 6.76 -12.58
N VAL A 532 -9.30 5.59 -12.79
CA VAL A 532 -9.86 4.56 -13.68
C VAL A 532 -11.19 4.05 -13.15
N ARG A 533 -11.28 3.71 -11.85
CA ARG A 533 -12.50 3.16 -11.25
C ARG A 533 -13.66 4.14 -11.37
N VAL A 534 -13.43 5.42 -11.10
CA VAL A 534 -14.46 6.47 -11.23
C VAL A 534 -14.83 6.71 -12.68
N ALA A 535 -13.86 6.79 -13.59
CA ALA A 535 -14.12 7.00 -15.02
C ALA A 535 -14.92 5.84 -15.63
N LEU A 536 -14.57 4.58 -15.32
CA LEU A 536 -15.34 3.39 -15.74
C LEU A 536 -16.77 3.41 -15.17
N ARG A 537 -16.91 3.68 -13.86
CA ARG A 537 -18.21 3.70 -13.19
C ARG A 537 -19.14 4.77 -13.75
N ARG A 538 -18.60 5.95 -14.07
CA ARG A 538 -19.35 7.06 -14.69
C ARG A 538 -19.61 6.83 -16.18
N ASN A 539 -18.92 5.85 -16.80
CA ASN A 539 -18.81 5.73 -18.24
C ASN A 539 -18.36 7.06 -18.88
N ASP A 540 -17.37 7.70 -18.24
CA ASP A 540 -16.86 9.03 -18.62
C ASP A 540 -15.32 9.00 -18.72
N PRO A 541 -14.78 8.67 -19.90
CA PRO A 541 -13.34 8.71 -20.15
C PRO A 541 -12.69 10.08 -19.93
N SER A 542 -13.45 11.16 -20.08
CA SER A 542 -12.91 12.53 -19.97
C SER A 542 -12.41 12.81 -18.55
N PHE A 543 -13.03 12.21 -17.53
CA PHE A 543 -12.62 12.35 -16.13
C PHE A 543 -11.15 11.96 -15.90
N LEU A 544 -10.69 10.89 -16.53
CA LEU A 544 -9.31 10.43 -16.47
C LEU A 544 -8.43 11.21 -17.45
N ALA A 545 -8.86 11.30 -18.71
CA ALA A 545 -8.07 11.89 -19.78
C ALA A 545 -7.69 13.35 -19.49
N GLU A 546 -8.62 14.14 -18.93
CA GLU A 546 -8.38 15.54 -18.63
C GLU A 546 -7.37 15.73 -17.50
N LYS A 547 -7.36 14.87 -16.48
CA LYS A 547 -6.38 14.95 -15.39
C LYS A 547 -4.95 14.68 -15.89
N VAL A 548 -4.80 13.66 -16.72
CA VAL A 548 -3.50 13.34 -17.34
C VAL A 548 -3.06 14.46 -18.30
N TYR A 549 -4.01 15.00 -19.08
CA TYR A 549 -3.75 16.15 -19.95
C TYR A 549 -3.25 17.35 -19.16
N GLN A 550 -3.92 17.74 -18.07
CA GLN A 550 -3.53 18.90 -17.25
C GLN A 550 -2.12 18.73 -16.67
N LYS A 551 -1.77 17.54 -16.18
CA LYS A 551 -0.40 17.19 -15.79
C LYS A 551 0.58 17.51 -16.93
N LEU A 552 0.41 16.85 -18.08
CA LEU A 552 1.35 16.95 -19.20
C LEU A 552 1.44 18.38 -19.76
N ASN A 553 0.31 19.06 -19.89
CA ASN A 553 0.24 20.44 -20.36
C ASN A 553 0.95 21.40 -19.40
N SER A 554 0.76 21.23 -18.08
CA SER A 554 1.44 22.05 -17.07
C SER A 554 2.96 21.86 -17.03
N GLU A 555 3.47 20.75 -17.57
CA GLU A 555 4.90 20.47 -17.75
C GLU A 555 5.42 20.91 -19.13
N GLY A 556 4.58 21.50 -19.98
CA GLY A 556 4.95 21.87 -21.35
C GLY A 556 5.22 20.68 -22.28
N ASN A 557 4.66 19.51 -21.98
CA ASN A 557 4.86 18.31 -22.79
C ASN A 557 4.07 18.41 -24.11
N SER A 558 4.79 18.37 -25.24
CA SER A 558 4.20 18.51 -26.58
C SER A 558 3.21 17.40 -26.98
N LYS A 559 3.17 16.28 -26.25
CA LYS A 559 2.24 15.17 -26.48
C LYS A 559 0.93 15.27 -25.69
N ALA A 560 0.71 16.31 -24.90
CA ALA A 560 -0.46 16.41 -24.02
C ALA A 560 -1.79 16.16 -24.76
N ASP A 561 -2.02 16.80 -25.92
CA ASP A 561 -3.22 16.62 -26.73
C ASP A 561 -3.37 15.22 -27.34
N GLU A 562 -2.25 14.62 -27.76
CA GLU A 562 -2.22 13.24 -28.28
C GLU A 562 -2.63 12.26 -27.19
N VAL A 563 -2.05 12.40 -25.99
CA VAL A 563 -2.36 11.55 -24.83
C VAL A 563 -3.81 11.71 -24.41
N ARG A 564 -4.32 12.95 -24.35
CA ARG A 564 -5.74 13.21 -24.06
C ARG A 564 -6.64 12.46 -25.04
N SER A 565 -6.38 12.62 -26.34
CA SER A 565 -7.16 11.97 -27.41
C SER A 565 -7.10 10.45 -27.31
N LYS A 566 -5.93 9.89 -26.99
CA LYS A 566 -5.73 8.46 -26.79
C LYS A 566 -6.54 7.93 -25.60
N LEU A 567 -6.52 8.65 -24.47
CA LEU A 567 -7.23 8.25 -23.25
C LEU A 567 -8.74 8.44 -23.32
N MET A 568 -9.29 9.11 -24.33
CA MET A 568 -10.74 9.10 -24.57
C MET A 568 -11.27 7.71 -24.95
N ASN A 569 -10.41 6.78 -25.38
CA ASN A 569 -10.77 5.39 -25.66
C ASN A 569 -10.26 4.47 -24.53
N VAL A 570 -11.20 3.82 -23.84
CA VAL A 570 -10.94 2.91 -22.71
C VAL A 570 -9.99 1.77 -23.06
N ASN A 571 -9.97 1.31 -24.32
CA ASN A 571 -9.06 0.24 -24.74
C ASN A 571 -7.57 0.65 -24.66
N ASN A 572 -7.28 1.96 -24.66
CA ASN A 572 -5.92 2.47 -24.52
C ASN A 572 -5.48 2.64 -23.07
N TRP A 573 -6.32 2.28 -22.09
CA TRP A 573 -6.00 2.41 -20.66
C TRP A 573 -5.22 1.20 -20.13
N TYR A 574 -5.00 0.19 -20.95
CA TYR A 574 -4.33 -1.04 -20.54
C TYR A 574 -2.91 -1.08 -21.08
N LEU A 575 -2.00 -1.63 -20.26
CA LEU A 575 -0.61 -1.83 -20.62
C LEU A 575 -0.46 -3.01 -21.59
N PRO A 576 0.57 -3.03 -22.43
CA PRO A 576 0.91 -4.20 -23.24
C PRO A 576 1.09 -5.44 -22.35
N PHE A 577 0.44 -6.54 -22.70
CA PHE A 577 0.54 -7.79 -21.96
C PHE A 577 1.43 -8.81 -22.70
N ASN A 578 2.68 -8.94 -22.26
CA ASN A 578 3.65 -9.91 -22.75
C ASN A 578 4.35 -10.56 -21.54
N TRP A 579 4.14 -11.86 -21.30
CA TRP A 579 4.54 -12.53 -20.05
C TRP A 579 5.31 -13.82 -20.32
#